data_AF-A0AHZ4-F1
#
_entry.id   AF-A0AHZ4-F1
#
_cell.length_a   1.000
_cell.length_b   1.000
_cell.length_c   1.000
_cell.angle_alpha   90.00
_cell.angle_beta   90.00
_cell.angle_gamma   90.00
#
_symmetry.space_group_name_H-M   'P 1'
#
loop_
_entity.id
_entity.type
_entity.pdbx_description
1 polymer ?
#
loop_
_entity_poly.entity_id
_entity_poly.type
_entity_poly.pdbx_seq_one_letter_code
_entity_poly.pdbx_strand_id
1 'polypeptide(L)' 'MKKVGFYFSREPDEARSSCPECGWMNTTSNAIAIFESIKINRPVYVQCEVCKTWYNIGGDVEEGG' A
#
# COMPACT_ATOMS: atom_id res chain seq x y z
N MET A 1 11.60 2.23 -5.14
CA MET A 1 10.27 1.69 -5.53
C MET A 1 9.24 2.82 -5.52
N LYS A 2 8.24 2.83 -6.41
CA LYS A 2 7.21 3.88 -6.43
C LYS A 2 6.36 3.81 -5.16
N LYS A 3 6.21 4.96 -4.49
CA LYS A 3 5.31 5.16 -3.36
C LYS A 3 3.97 5.70 -3.88
N VAL A 4 2.88 5.08 -3.47
CA VAL A 4 1.52 5.54 -3.82
C VAL A 4 0.70 5.76 -2.57
N GLY A 5 -0.27 6.67 -2.68
CA GLY A 5 -1.28 6.86 -1.65
C GLY A 5 -2.21 5.67 -1.57
N PHE A 6 -2.91 5.59 -0.45
CA PHE A 6 -3.83 4.51 -0.14
C PHE A 6 -5.02 5.08 0.62
N TYR A 7 -6.13 4.37 0.55
CA TYR A 7 -7.40 4.78 1.10
C TYR A 7 -7.93 3.68 2.01
N PHE A 8 -8.44 4.07 3.17
CA PHE A 8 -9.07 3.14 4.10
C PHE A 8 -10.57 3.27 4.06
N SER A 9 -11.23 2.13 3.86
CA SER A 9 -12.64 1.98 4.18
C SER A 9 -12.74 1.38 5.58
N ARG A 10 -13.61 1.97 6.43
CA ARG A 10 -13.88 1.44 7.78
C ARG A 10 -14.81 0.23 7.73
N GLU A 11 -15.71 0.19 6.77
CA GLU A 11 -16.61 -0.93 6.53
C GLU A 11 -16.73 -1.13 5.01
N PRO A 12 -16.28 -2.28 4.47
CA PRO A 12 -15.43 -3.31 5.11
C PRO A 12 -14.02 -2.78 5.47
N ASP A 13 -13.34 -3.38 6.46
CA ASP A 13 -11.96 -3.08 6.89
C ASP A 13 -10.93 -3.39 5.78
N GLU A 14 -10.93 -2.57 4.74
CA GLU A 14 -10.16 -2.76 3.52
C GLU A 14 -9.29 -1.54 3.22
N ALA A 15 -8.02 -1.79 2.89
CA ALA A 15 -7.13 -0.79 2.35
C ALA A 15 -7.13 -0.91 0.82
N ARG A 16 -7.46 0.19 0.14
CA ARG A 16 -7.45 0.30 -1.31
C ARG A 16 -6.26 1.12 -1.76
N SER A 17 -5.57 0.68 -2.81
CA SER A 17 -4.45 1.40 -3.41
C SER A 17 -4.50 1.32 -4.92
N SER A 18 -4.13 2.40 -5.60
CA SER A 18 -4.05 2.41 -7.06
C SER A 18 -2.66 1.98 -7.50
N CYS A 19 -2.59 1.00 -8.38
CA CYS A 19 -1.33 0.61 -9.00
C CYS A 19 -0.78 1.78 -9.83
N PRO A 20 0.49 2.17 -9.66
CA PRO A 20 1.09 3.28 -10.39
C PRO A 20 1.38 2.96 -11.87
N GLU A 21 1.35 1.69 -12.26
CA GLU A 21 1.67 1.26 -13.64
C GLU A 21 0.40 1.08 -14.47
N CYS A 22 -0.59 0.33 -13.97
CA CYS A 22 -1.80 -0.02 -14.72
C CYS A 22 -3.06 0.71 -14.24
N GLY A 23 -3.00 1.48 -13.15
CA GLY A 23 -4.15 2.18 -12.57
C GLY A 23 -5.17 1.26 -11.89
N TRP A 24 -4.89 -0.04 -11.78
CA TRP A 24 -5.80 -0.98 -11.11
C TRP A 24 -5.91 -0.70 -9.61
N MET A 25 -7.13 -0.81 -9.08
CA MET A 25 -7.41 -0.57 -7.67
C MET A 25 -7.28 -1.89 -6.90
N ASN A 26 -6.15 -2.08 -6.22
CA ASN A 26 -5.91 -3.25 -5.37
C ASN A 26 -6.59 -3.06 -4.02
N THR A 27 -7.21 -4.13 -3.53
CA THR A 27 -7.88 -4.17 -2.23
C THR A 27 -7.18 -5.21 -1.35
N THR A 28 -6.80 -4.81 -0.14
CA THR A 28 -6.14 -5.69 0.84
C THR A 28 -6.96 -5.76 2.11
N SER A 29 -7.27 -6.98 2.56
CA SER A 29 -8.14 -7.27 3.71
C SER A 29 -7.49 -7.05 5.10
N ASN A 30 -6.32 -6.41 5.15
CA ASN A 30 -5.57 -6.14 6.39
C ASN A 30 -5.32 -4.63 6.58
N ALA A 31 -6.37 -3.82 6.44
CA ALA A 31 -6.30 -2.37 6.59
C ALA A 31 -5.59 -1.92 7.88
N ILE A 32 -5.95 -2.50 9.02
CA ILE A 32 -5.41 -2.12 10.33
C ILE A 32 -3.89 -2.33 10.39
N ALA A 33 -3.39 -3.50 9.94
CA ALA A 33 -1.96 -3.80 9.96
C ALA A 33 -1.16 -2.86 9.04
N ILE A 34 -1.74 -2.49 7.91
CA ILE A 34 -1.17 -1.50 6.99
C ILE A 34 -1.15 -0.12 7.67
N PHE A 35 -2.24 0.30 8.30
CA PHE A 35 -2.33 1.56 9.04
C PHE A 35 -1.28 1.67 10.14
N GLU A 36 -1.17 0.64 10.98
CA GLU A 36 -0.19 0.60 12.05
C GLU A 36 1.25 0.66 11.53
N SER A 37 1.55 -0.08 10.45
CA SER A 37 2.86 -0.04 9.79
C SER A 37 3.19 1.37 9.30
N ILE A 38 2.22 2.07 8.72
CA ILE A 38 2.43 3.41 8.16
C ILE A 38 2.56 4.46 9.25
N LYS A 39 1.83 4.31 10.36
CA LYS A 39 1.96 5.16 11.54
C LYS A 39 3.37 5.15 12.14
N ILE A 40 4.07 4.03 12.05
CA ILE A 40 5.48 3.89 12.49
C ILE A 40 6.48 4.10 11.34
N ASN A 41 6.04 4.68 10.21
CA ASN A 41 6.84 4.90 9.00
C ASN A 41 7.50 3.63 8.42
N ARG A 42 6.89 2.46 8.61
CA ARG A 42 7.37 1.20 8.04
C ARG A 42 6.90 1.05 6.58
N PRO A 43 7.77 0.61 5.65
CA PRO A 43 7.39 0.36 4.27
C PRO A 43 6.39 -0.82 4.19
N VAL A 44 5.40 -0.68 3.32
CA VAL A 44 4.37 -1.70 3.07
C VAL A 44 4.32 -1.98 1.58
N TYR A 45 4.81 -3.16 1.21
CA TYR A 45 4.85 -3.59 -0.19
C TYR A 45 3.57 -4.31 -0.56
N VAL A 46 2.96 -3.89 -1.65
CA VAL A 46 1.78 -4.51 -2.25
C VAL A 46 2.11 -4.90 -3.67
N GLN A 47 1.66 -6.09 -4.08
CA GLN A 47 1.73 -6.54 -5.45
C GLN A 47 0.39 -6.31 -6.13
N CYS A 48 0.42 -5.68 -7.31
CA CYS A 48 -0.77 -5.53 -8.13
C CYS A 48 -1.29 -6.89 -8.59
N GLU A 49 -2.58 -7.19 -8.43
CA GLU A 49 -3.13 -8.47 -8.89
C GLU A 49 -3.08 -8.63 -10.43
N VAL A 50 -3.21 -7.52 -11.16
CA VAL A 50 -3.32 -7.49 -12.63
C VAL A 50 -1.94 -7.52 -13.29
N CYS A 51 -1.11 -6.51 -13.04
CA CYS A 51 0.19 -6.39 -13.71
C CYS A 51 1.35 -7.01 -12.91
N LYS A 52 1.09 -7.56 -11.72
CA LYS A 52 2.08 -8.18 -10.83
C LYS A 52 3.23 -7.26 -10.38
N THR A 53 3.10 -5.95 -10.62
CA THR A 53 4.07 -4.93 -10.17
C THR A 53 4.02 -4.77 -8.67
N TRP A 54 5.20 -4.74 -8.04
CA TRP A 54 5.37 -4.40 -6.64
C TRP A 54 5.51 -2.89 -6.45
N TYR A 55 4.80 -2.34 -5.48
CA TYR A 55 4.85 -0.93 -5.13
C TYR A 55 4.70 -0.74 -3.62
N ASN A 56 5.17 0.40 -3.11
CA ASN A 56 5.06 0.73 -1.69
C ASN A 56 3.82 1.61 -1.47
N ILE A 57 2.97 1.24 -0.53
CA ILE A 57 1.81 2.04 -0.11
C ILE A 57 2.01 2.72 1.24
N GLY A 58 3.17 2.50 1.87
CA GLY A 58 3.41 2.86 3.25
C GLY A 58 4.55 3.84 3.48
N GLY A 59 5.20 3.68 4.65
CA GLY A 59 6.29 4.53 5.10
C GLY A 59 7.45 4.59 4.12
N ASP A 60 8.33 5.56 4.31
CA ASP A 60 9.48 5.70 3.45
C ASP A 60 10.41 4.49 3.59
N VAL A 61 10.90 4.00 2.46
CA VAL A 61 12.13 3.22 2.48
C VAL A 61 13.22 4.25 2.76
N GLU A 62 13.47 4.52 4.04
CA GLU A 62 14.71 5.18 4.42
C GLU A 62 15.84 4.26 3.93
N GLU A 63 16.39 4.57 2.75
CA GLU A 63 17.76 4.22 2.43
C GLU A 63 18.60 4.91 3.51
N GLY A 64 18.92 4.17 4.57
CA GLY A 64 19.87 4.60 5.57
C GLY A 64 21.15 5.05 4.86
N GLY A 65 21.52 6.31 5.08
CA GLY A 65 22.82 6.85 4.72
C GLY A 65 23.96 6.35 5.61
#